data_AF-A0AAN8DKE2-F1
#
_entry.id   AF-A0AAN8DKE2-F1
#
_cell.length_a   1.000
_cell.length_b   1.000
_cell.length_c   1.000
_cell.angle_alpha   90.00
_cell.angle_beta   90.00
_cell.angle_gamma   90.00
#
_symmetry.space_group_name_H-M   'P 1'
#
loop_
_entity.id
_entity.type
_entity.pdbx_description
1 polymer ?
#
loop_
_entity_poly.entity_id
_entity_poly.type
_entity_poly.pdbx_seq_one_letter_code
_entity_poly.pdbx_strand_id
1 'polypeptide(L)'
;MDVSDLFSSCKKGDIFRVRYLVEQRDVDLNVRDNWDSSPLYYACLCGHDELVQYLLASGARCEANTFDGERCLYCCLNDSVRRLLKDYKCITVRAMQRDDYNYFLHMLLEQGLQSDVKFLVHGQIFTAHRCVLSARSEYFTDMFETKWKGKNLITLKHPLVNPAAFGAILQYSYTGRMDIDISLVEDCTRLAKQCKMEDFIEEMENKCKQLYEFVFNKPGICVKVLSLEPHISQLQEEMAQLADCALPTDLRVGFGELPFNGVDRFPTYPDICFRVDGFDFLCHKAFFCGRSDYFKALLEDHFSEGGQLQSQPSTPVITLHNISHEIFIHVMYYIYTDNTELITEDVFDVLCMADMYLLPGLKRLCGKTLAKTICEDNVLYMWKMAKLFRLSRLEDQCTEFMAKIIERLVEQDEFAELIKEDAASLEERQETDSIPVVDEIRFHITSNVQTYSAIEEANQKLEALEELLTSINIEC
;
A
#
# COMPACT_ATOMS: atom_id res chain seq x y z
N MET A 1 8.75 -17.70 -8.32
CA MET A 1 10.15 -18.04 -7.97
C MET A 1 10.50 -17.54 -6.58
N ASP A 2 10.21 -16.26 -6.31
CA ASP A 2 10.57 -15.56 -5.08
C ASP A 2 10.00 -16.15 -3.78
N VAL A 3 8.82 -16.76 -3.83
CA VAL A 3 8.21 -17.41 -2.66
C VAL A 3 9.04 -18.62 -2.20
N SER A 4 9.50 -19.44 -3.15
CA SER A 4 10.37 -20.58 -2.86
C SER A 4 11.73 -20.12 -2.32
N ASP A 5 12.26 -19.04 -2.90
CA ASP A 5 13.52 -18.43 -2.45
C ASP A 5 13.39 -17.85 -1.02
N LEU A 6 12.27 -17.19 -0.72
CA LEU A 6 11.96 -16.68 0.62
C LEU A 6 11.93 -17.81 1.65
N PHE A 7 11.29 -18.93 1.33
CA PHE A 7 11.27 -20.11 2.20
C PHE A 7 12.68 -20.69 2.39
N SER A 8 13.48 -20.76 1.33
CA SER A 8 14.85 -21.28 1.39
C SER A 8 15.78 -20.38 2.22
N SER A 9 15.63 -19.07 2.06
CA SER A 9 16.39 -18.04 2.77
C SER A 9 16.02 -18.01 4.25
N CYS A 10 14.73 -18.16 4.58
CA CYS A 10 14.26 -18.29 5.96
C CYS A 10 14.77 -19.55 6.66
N LYS A 11 14.92 -20.67 5.96
CA LYS A 11 15.53 -21.89 6.50
C LYS A 11 17.03 -21.69 6.78
N LYS A 12 17.75 -21.03 5.87
CA LYS A 12 19.20 -20.77 5.99
C LYS A 12 19.54 -19.68 7.02
N GLY A 13 18.60 -18.77 7.30
CA GLY A 13 18.85 -17.61 8.16
C GLY A 13 19.47 -16.44 7.42
N ASP A 14 19.37 -16.40 6.09
CA ASP A 14 19.97 -15.34 5.26
C ASP A 14 19.11 -14.07 5.34
N ILE A 15 19.39 -13.24 6.35
CA ILE A 15 18.65 -12.00 6.60
C ILE A 15 18.81 -10.99 5.45
N PHE A 16 19.94 -10.97 4.76
CA PHE A 16 20.17 -10.03 3.66
C PHE A 16 19.33 -10.39 2.45
N ARG A 17 19.26 -11.68 2.10
CA ARG A 17 18.40 -12.15 1.01
C ARG A 17 16.92 -11.98 1.36
N VAL A 18 16.52 -12.28 2.60
CA VAL A 18 15.13 -12.03 3.04
C VAL A 18 14.78 -10.55 2.99
N ARG A 19 15.68 -9.65 3.42
CA ARG A 19 15.49 -8.19 3.29
C ARG A 19 15.35 -7.78 1.84
N TYR A 20 16.20 -8.26 0.95
CA TYR A 20 16.09 -7.98 -0.49
C TYR A 20 14.75 -8.44 -1.07
N LEU A 21 14.33 -9.68 -0.78
CA LEU A 21 13.06 -10.24 -1.27
C LEU A 21 11.86 -9.45 -0.72
N VAL A 22 11.90 -9.08 0.55
CA VAL A 22 10.84 -8.31 1.19
C VAL A 22 10.79 -6.87 0.69
N GLU A 23 11.92 -6.18 0.69
CA GLU A 23 11.99 -4.71 0.53
C GLU A 23 12.08 -4.32 -0.93
N GLN A 24 12.76 -5.12 -1.77
CA GLN A 24 13.04 -4.79 -3.17
C GLN A 24 12.15 -5.56 -4.15
N ARG A 25 11.73 -6.79 -3.79
CA ARG A 25 10.86 -7.63 -4.63
C ARG A 25 9.39 -7.65 -4.17
N ASP A 26 9.07 -6.98 -3.05
CA ASP A 26 7.72 -6.87 -2.49
C ASP A 26 7.03 -8.24 -2.33
N VAL A 27 7.82 -9.23 -1.88
CA VAL A 27 7.33 -10.59 -1.68
C VAL A 27 6.51 -10.63 -0.41
N ASP A 28 5.26 -11.08 -0.53
CA ASP A 28 4.42 -11.33 0.63
C ASP A 28 5.10 -12.38 1.53
N LEU A 29 5.41 -11.93 2.73
CA LEU A 29 6.03 -12.69 3.81
C LEU A 29 5.08 -13.65 4.54
N ASN A 30 3.78 -13.56 4.26
CA ASN A 30 2.72 -14.39 4.87
C ASN A 30 2.21 -15.44 3.88
N VAL A 31 2.93 -15.65 2.78
CA VAL A 31 2.73 -16.75 1.83
C VAL A 31 2.81 -18.11 2.51
N ARG A 32 2.14 -19.10 1.90
CA ARG A 32 2.06 -20.47 2.39
C ARG A 32 2.68 -21.41 1.37
N ASP A 33 3.46 -22.38 1.84
CA ASP A 33 3.96 -23.47 1.00
C ASP A 33 2.94 -24.62 0.90
N ASN A 34 3.32 -25.69 0.20
CA ASN A 34 2.48 -26.87 0.01
C ASN A 34 2.16 -27.63 1.32
N TRP A 35 2.83 -27.30 2.43
CA TRP A 35 2.59 -27.86 3.76
C TRP A 35 1.92 -26.84 4.70
N ASP A 36 1.32 -25.80 4.12
CA ASP A 36 0.64 -24.74 4.83
C ASP A 36 1.54 -24.04 5.86
N SER A 37 2.83 -23.93 5.56
CA SER A 37 3.84 -23.34 6.44
C SER A 37 4.23 -21.94 5.96
N SER A 38 4.46 -21.03 6.92
CA SER A 38 4.87 -19.65 6.65
C SER A 38 6.40 -19.45 6.69
N PRO A 39 6.93 -18.40 6.05
CA PRO A 39 8.34 -18.04 6.16
C PRO A 39 8.81 -17.87 7.61
N LEU A 40 7.96 -17.24 8.44
CA LEU A 40 8.21 -17.08 9.87
C LEU A 40 8.34 -18.43 10.59
N TYR A 41 7.51 -19.42 10.25
CA TYR A 41 7.60 -20.75 10.82
C TYR A 41 8.98 -21.37 10.61
N TYR A 42 9.54 -21.27 9.40
CA TYR A 42 10.87 -21.82 9.12
C TYR A 42 11.99 -21.06 9.84
N ALA A 43 11.91 -19.73 9.92
CA ALA A 43 12.87 -18.95 10.69
C ALA A 43 12.83 -19.33 12.18
N CYS A 44 11.64 -19.57 12.74
CA CYS A 44 11.46 -20.04 14.12
C CYS A 44 12.01 -21.46 14.32
N LEU A 45 11.67 -22.37 13.41
CA LEU A 45 12.08 -23.78 13.43
C LEU A 45 13.61 -23.93 13.38
N CYS A 46 14.27 -23.07 12.61
CA CYS A 46 15.73 -23.06 12.47
C CYS A 46 16.44 -22.21 13.54
N GLY A 47 15.70 -21.49 14.39
CA GLY A 47 16.24 -20.76 15.53
C GLY A 47 16.94 -19.44 15.19
N HIS A 48 16.60 -18.80 14.08
CA HIS A 48 17.25 -17.58 13.62
C HIS A 48 16.70 -16.34 14.32
N ASP A 49 17.21 -16.01 15.51
CA ASP A 49 16.70 -14.92 16.37
C ASP A 49 16.57 -13.57 15.64
N GLU A 50 17.64 -13.10 14.99
CA GLU A 50 17.68 -11.81 14.30
C GLU A 50 16.71 -11.76 13.10
N LEU A 51 16.62 -12.87 12.37
CA LEU A 51 15.70 -13.00 11.24
C LEU A 51 14.24 -13.03 11.71
N VAL A 52 13.93 -13.77 12.79
CA VAL A 52 12.58 -13.79 13.37
C VAL A 52 12.19 -12.40 13.84
N GLN A 53 13.10 -11.67 14.51
CA GLN A 53 12.86 -10.29 14.91
C GLN A 53 12.55 -9.40 13.71
N TYR A 54 13.32 -9.53 12.62
CA TYR A 54 13.09 -8.79 11.38
C TYR A 54 11.75 -9.14 10.73
N LEU A 55 11.42 -10.42 10.59
CA LEU A 55 10.17 -10.88 9.97
C LEU A 55 8.95 -10.35 10.74
N LEU A 56 8.97 -10.48 12.07
CA LEU A 56 7.93 -9.94 12.94
C LEU A 56 7.83 -8.43 12.81
N ALA A 57 8.95 -7.71 12.95
CA ALA A 57 9.01 -6.24 12.80
C ALA A 57 8.49 -5.77 11.44
N SER A 58 8.67 -6.57 10.41
CA SER A 58 8.19 -6.21 9.08
C SER A 58 6.70 -6.52 8.90
N GLY A 59 6.06 -7.31 9.78
CA GLY A 59 4.62 -7.61 9.74
C GLY A 59 4.26 -9.08 9.53
N ALA A 60 5.14 -10.02 9.89
CA ALA A 60 4.81 -11.44 9.85
C ALA A 60 3.74 -11.78 10.87
N ARG A 61 2.68 -12.45 10.40
CA ARG A 61 1.55 -12.86 11.22
C ARG A 61 2.02 -13.90 12.24
N CYS A 62 2.05 -13.51 13.50
CA CYS A 62 2.40 -14.36 14.63
C CYS A 62 1.45 -14.15 15.79
N GLU A 63 0.16 -14.38 15.54
CA GLU A 63 -0.84 -14.25 16.58
C GLU A 63 -0.83 -15.49 17.47
N ALA A 64 -0.63 -15.27 18.76
CA ALA A 64 -0.83 -16.33 19.74
C ALA A 64 -2.23 -16.93 19.56
N ASN A 65 -2.33 -18.26 19.58
CA ASN A 65 -3.57 -19.03 19.43
C ASN A 65 -4.14 -19.12 18.01
N THR A 66 -3.40 -18.73 16.98
CA THR A 66 -3.66 -19.15 15.58
C THR A 66 -2.87 -20.41 15.25
N PHE A 67 -3.29 -21.16 14.23
CA PHE A 67 -2.56 -22.36 13.78
C PHE A 67 -1.09 -22.04 13.48
N ASP A 68 -0.81 -20.91 12.83
CA ASP A 68 0.55 -20.49 12.48
C ASP A 68 1.34 -20.00 13.69
N GLY A 69 0.73 -19.19 14.56
CA GLY A 69 1.40 -18.66 15.76
C GLY A 69 1.72 -19.76 16.77
N GLU A 70 0.81 -20.72 16.99
CA GLU A 70 1.04 -21.89 17.83
C GLU A 70 2.17 -22.76 17.24
N ARG A 71 2.21 -22.99 15.92
CA ARG A 71 3.31 -23.71 15.27
C ARG A 71 4.65 -23.00 15.44
N CYS A 72 4.71 -21.69 15.26
CA CYS A 72 5.93 -20.91 15.49
C CYS A 72 6.38 -21.01 16.96
N LEU A 73 5.44 -20.95 17.90
CA LEU A 73 5.70 -21.05 19.34
C LEU A 73 6.12 -22.46 19.79
N TYR A 74 5.51 -23.53 19.28
CA TYR A 74 5.88 -24.90 19.66
C TYR A 74 7.20 -25.32 19.03
N CYS A 75 7.39 -25.00 17.75
CA CYS A 75 8.52 -25.47 16.96
C CYS A 75 9.77 -24.58 17.06
N CYS A 76 9.72 -23.45 17.80
CA CYS A 76 10.89 -22.61 17.94
C CYS A 76 12.07 -23.37 18.56
N LEU A 77 13.23 -23.32 17.90
CA LEU A 77 14.43 -24.06 18.31
C LEU A 77 14.97 -23.57 19.66
N ASN A 78 14.97 -22.24 19.86
CA ASN A 78 15.65 -21.58 20.97
C ASN A 78 14.67 -20.84 21.90
N ASP A 79 14.99 -20.78 23.19
CA ASP A 79 14.21 -20.03 24.19
C ASP A 79 14.22 -18.51 23.95
N SER A 80 15.22 -18.01 23.24
CA SER A 80 15.31 -16.61 22.81
C SER A 80 14.17 -16.28 21.83
N VAL A 81 14.08 -16.98 20.70
CA VAL A 81 12.93 -16.93 19.78
C VAL A 81 11.60 -17.11 20.51
N ARG A 82 11.51 -18.10 21.42
CA ARG A 82 10.27 -18.35 22.19
C ARG A 82 9.84 -17.15 23.03
N ARG A 83 10.78 -16.47 23.69
CA ARG A 83 10.53 -15.24 24.45
C ARG A 83 10.14 -14.11 23.49
N LEU A 84 10.87 -13.95 22.40
CA LEU A 84 10.61 -12.94 21.38
C LEU A 84 9.18 -13.06 20.84
N LEU A 85 8.73 -14.24 20.42
CA LEU A 85 7.36 -14.48 19.93
C LEU A 85 6.28 -14.21 20.99
N LYS A 86 6.55 -14.49 22.28
CA LYS A 86 5.61 -14.24 23.39
C LYS A 86 5.50 -12.77 23.76
N ASP A 87 6.62 -12.06 23.68
CA ASP A 87 6.73 -10.64 24.02
C ASP A 87 6.28 -9.76 22.84
N TYR A 88 6.27 -10.32 21.63
CA TYR A 88 5.82 -9.64 20.41
C TYR A 88 4.28 -9.49 20.42
N LYS A 89 3.80 -8.43 21.07
CA LYS A 89 2.39 -8.01 21.10
C LYS A 89 2.07 -6.84 20.18
N CYS A 90 2.92 -6.56 19.20
CA CYS A 90 2.88 -5.30 18.48
C CYS A 90 2.87 -5.55 16.98
N ILE A 91 1.79 -5.17 16.30
CA ILE A 91 1.90 -4.65 14.94
C ILE A 91 2.73 -3.37 15.11
N THR A 92 4.04 -3.50 14.96
CA THR A 92 4.95 -2.36 15.07
C THR A 92 4.63 -1.34 13.98
N VAL A 93 5.01 -0.07 14.18
CA VAL A 93 4.95 0.96 13.13
C VAL A 93 5.61 0.49 11.82
N ARG A 94 6.63 -0.38 11.91
CA ARG A 94 7.26 -1.03 10.75
C ARG A 94 6.41 -2.12 10.06
N ALA A 95 5.54 -2.81 10.78
CA ALA A 95 4.54 -3.68 10.17
C ALA A 95 3.46 -2.86 9.46
N MET A 96 3.15 -1.66 9.96
CA MET A 96 2.29 -0.69 9.26
C MET A 96 2.96 -0.11 8.01
N GLN A 97 4.30 -0.01 7.95
CA GLN A 97 5.03 0.42 6.74
C GLN A 97 4.82 -0.50 5.52
N ARG A 98 4.27 -1.70 5.68
CA ARG A 98 3.90 -2.55 4.51
C ARG A 98 2.52 -2.21 3.95
N ASP A 99 1.69 -1.53 4.74
CA ASP A 99 0.43 -0.95 4.30
C ASP A 99 0.57 0.58 4.36
N ASP A 100 1.29 1.11 3.37
CA ASP A 100 1.63 2.54 3.26
C ASP A 100 0.40 3.44 3.43
N TYR A 101 -0.78 2.96 3.01
CA TYR A 101 -2.02 3.70 3.09
C TYR A 101 -2.62 3.75 4.50
N ASN A 102 -2.74 2.61 5.18
CA ASN A 102 -3.20 2.59 6.57
C ASN A 102 -2.20 3.31 7.49
N TYR A 103 -0.91 3.21 7.21
CA TYR A 103 0.11 4.00 7.90
C TYR A 103 -0.12 5.50 7.68
N PHE A 104 -0.35 5.94 6.44
CA PHE A 104 -0.70 7.33 6.15
C PHE A 104 -1.92 7.80 6.95
N LEU A 105 -3.03 7.05 6.95
CA LEU A 105 -4.25 7.43 7.67
C LEU A 105 -4.03 7.48 9.19
N HIS A 106 -3.27 6.54 9.74
CA HIS A 106 -2.87 6.57 11.15
C HIS A 106 -2.06 7.82 11.48
N MET A 107 -1.02 8.12 10.69
CA MET A 107 -0.18 9.29 10.88
C MET A 107 -0.96 10.59 10.68
N LEU A 108 -1.95 10.61 9.78
CA LEU A 108 -2.82 11.75 9.55
C LEU A 108 -3.62 12.11 10.81
N LEU A 109 -4.15 11.10 11.53
CA LEU A 109 -4.83 11.31 12.81
C LEU A 109 -3.84 11.72 13.92
N GLU A 110 -2.74 10.98 14.08
CA GLU A 110 -1.78 11.17 15.18
C GLU A 110 -1.05 12.52 15.12
N GLN A 111 -0.63 12.95 13.92
CA GLN A 111 0.06 14.23 13.76
C GLN A 111 -0.92 15.41 13.64
N GLY A 112 -2.15 15.16 13.18
CA GLY A 112 -3.17 16.20 12.99
C GLY A 112 -2.78 17.29 11.98
N LEU A 113 -1.88 16.98 11.03
CA LEU A 113 -1.47 17.90 9.97
C LEU A 113 -2.68 18.25 9.10
N GLN A 114 -2.88 19.54 8.81
CA GLN A 114 -4.05 20.04 8.07
C GLN A 114 -5.42 19.76 8.74
N SER A 115 -5.44 19.49 10.07
CA SER A 115 -6.70 19.32 10.80
C SER A 115 -7.53 20.61 10.85
N ASP A 116 -8.82 20.49 10.57
CA ASP A 116 -9.79 21.59 10.48
C ASP A 116 -10.80 21.60 11.64
N VAL A 117 -10.70 20.62 12.55
CA VAL A 117 -11.52 20.52 13.75
C VAL A 117 -10.77 19.94 14.95
N LYS A 118 -11.08 20.46 16.14
CA LYS A 118 -10.55 19.98 17.42
C LYS A 118 -11.69 19.63 18.37
N PHE A 119 -11.58 18.51 19.07
CA PHE A 119 -12.51 18.08 20.11
C PHE A 119 -11.84 18.19 21.48
N LEU A 120 -12.44 18.97 22.38
CA LEU A 120 -12.05 19.04 23.79
C LEU A 120 -12.95 18.12 24.60
N VAL A 121 -12.43 16.97 25.02
CA VAL A 121 -13.15 15.92 25.76
C VAL A 121 -12.53 15.77 27.15
N HIS A 122 -13.25 16.21 28.18
CA HIS A 122 -12.79 16.20 29.59
C HIS A 122 -11.34 16.68 29.81
N GLY A 123 -10.91 17.71 29.07
CA GLY A 123 -9.57 18.30 29.19
C GLY A 123 -8.52 17.75 28.22
N GLN A 124 -8.84 16.71 27.46
CA GLN A 124 -7.99 16.19 26.39
C GLN A 124 -8.41 16.77 25.03
N ILE A 125 -7.45 17.12 24.18
CA ILE A 125 -7.69 17.67 22.85
C ILE A 125 -7.39 16.60 21.82
N PHE A 126 -8.35 16.35 20.93
CA PHE A 126 -8.21 15.48 19.77
C PHE A 126 -8.35 16.34 18.50
N THR A 127 -7.37 16.27 17.61
CA THR A 127 -7.43 16.89 16.28
C THR A 127 -8.03 15.90 15.27
N ALA A 128 -8.81 16.39 14.32
CA ALA A 128 -9.37 15.57 13.25
C ALA A 128 -9.69 16.42 12.01
N HIS A 129 -10.12 15.72 10.96
CA HIS A 129 -10.51 16.23 9.64
C HIS A 129 -12.00 15.99 9.44
N ARG A 130 -12.76 17.03 9.10
CA ARG A 130 -14.21 16.92 8.85
C ARG A 130 -14.52 16.01 7.69
N CYS A 131 -13.72 16.05 6.62
CA CYS A 131 -13.92 15.21 5.43
C CYS A 131 -13.91 13.72 5.78
N VAL A 132 -12.91 13.25 6.55
CA VAL A 132 -12.79 11.87 7.02
C VAL A 132 -13.97 11.49 7.91
N LEU A 133 -14.30 12.32 8.91
CA LEU A 133 -15.39 12.00 9.84
C LEU A 133 -16.78 12.01 9.17
N SER A 134 -17.00 12.90 8.21
CA SER A 134 -18.27 13.01 7.47
C SER A 134 -18.45 11.84 6.51
N ALA A 135 -17.37 11.39 5.86
CA ALA A 135 -17.39 10.19 5.01
C ALA A 135 -17.70 8.91 5.81
N ARG A 136 -17.27 8.85 7.07
CA ARG A 136 -17.36 7.65 7.93
C ARG A 136 -18.59 7.63 8.85
N SER A 137 -19.34 8.73 8.94
CA SER A 137 -20.45 8.84 9.90
C SER A 137 -21.41 9.98 9.56
N GLU A 138 -22.66 9.61 9.32
CA GLU A 138 -23.78 10.55 9.13
C GLU A 138 -23.98 11.46 10.36
N TYR A 139 -23.70 10.97 11.57
CA TYR A 139 -23.80 11.80 12.77
C TYR A 139 -22.82 12.98 12.75
N PHE A 140 -21.57 12.74 12.36
CA PHE A 140 -20.58 13.82 12.26
C PHE A 140 -20.99 14.82 11.18
N THR A 141 -21.46 14.33 10.04
CA THR A 141 -22.06 15.14 8.97
C THR A 141 -23.16 16.06 9.50
N ASP A 142 -24.21 15.49 10.09
CA ASP A 142 -25.36 16.23 10.64
C ASP A 142 -24.92 17.29 11.65
N MET A 143 -23.97 16.93 12.53
CA MET A 143 -23.53 17.78 13.62
C MET A 143 -22.67 18.95 13.11
N PHE A 144 -21.80 18.73 12.12
CA PHE A 144 -21.02 19.80 11.49
C PHE A 144 -21.89 20.78 10.72
N GLU A 145 -23.03 20.34 10.17
CA GLU A 145 -23.98 21.23 9.50
C GLU A 145 -24.94 21.94 10.45
N THR A 146 -25.12 21.42 11.66
CA THR A 146 -26.05 21.97 12.66
C THR A 146 -25.30 22.59 13.86
N LYS A 147 -25.16 21.85 14.96
CA LYS A 147 -24.69 22.36 16.26
C LYS A 147 -23.22 22.79 16.24
N TRP A 148 -22.42 22.24 15.35
CA TRP A 148 -20.98 22.49 15.22
C TRP A 148 -20.60 23.33 14.00
N LYS A 149 -21.60 23.88 13.29
CA LYS A 149 -21.36 24.72 12.12
C LYS A 149 -20.47 25.91 12.46
N GLY A 150 -19.40 26.08 11.69
CA GLY A 150 -18.41 27.15 11.85
C GLY A 150 -17.53 27.07 13.11
N LYS A 151 -17.58 25.97 13.88
CA LYS A 151 -16.79 25.81 15.10
C LYS A 151 -15.54 24.96 14.84
N ASN A 152 -14.36 25.54 15.04
CA ASN A 152 -13.10 24.80 14.94
C ASN A 152 -12.74 24.06 16.24
N LEU A 153 -13.34 24.45 17.37
CA LEU A 153 -13.20 23.77 18.66
C LEU A 153 -14.57 23.35 19.18
N ILE A 154 -14.76 22.04 19.32
CA ILE A 154 -15.98 21.40 19.81
C ILE A 154 -15.71 20.86 21.21
N THR A 155 -16.46 21.33 22.20
CA THR A 155 -16.28 20.86 23.59
C THR A 155 -17.34 19.84 23.96
N LEU A 156 -16.90 18.62 24.29
CA LEU A 156 -17.74 17.53 24.76
C LEU A 156 -17.58 17.41 26.29
N LYS A 157 -18.60 17.87 27.02
CA LYS A 157 -18.62 17.87 28.51
C LYS A 157 -19.49 16.78 29.11
N HIS A 158 -20.20 16.02 28.28
CA HIS A 158 -21.18 15.07 28.76
C HIS A 158 -20.47 13.93 29.53
N PRO A 159 -20.85 13.62 30.79
CA PRO A 159 -20.10 12.71 31.66
C PRO A 159 -19.91 11.28 31.10
N LEU A 160 -20.79 10.87 30.19
CA LEU A 160 -20.71 9.55 29.55
C LEU A 160 -19.73 9.49 28.36
N VAL A 161 -19.05 10.59 28.01
CA VAL A 161 -18.09 10.62 26.90
C VAL A 161 -16.70 10.35 27.46
N ASN A 162 -16.29 9.08 27.49
CA ASN A 162 -14.95 8.72 27.92
C ASN A 162 -13.90 9.17 26.87
N PRO A 163 -12.83 9.91 27.24
CA PRO A 163 -11.81 10.36 26.29
C PRO A 163 -11.10 9.22 25.54
N ALA A 164 -10.81 8.10 26.21
CA ALA A 164 -10.14 6.96 25.58
C ALA A 164 -11.08 6.26 24.57
N ALA A 165 -12.36 6.12 24.91
CA ALA A 165 -13.36 5.58 23.98
C ALA A 165 -13.61 6.52 22.78
N PHE A 166 -13.57 7.83 22.99
CA PHE A 166 -13.65 8.80 21.91
C PHE A 166 -12.43 8.74 20.98
N GLY A 167 -11.22 8.62 21.54
CA GLY A 167 -10.00 8.38 20.78
C GLY A 167 -10.07 7.10 19.95
N ALA A 168 -10.60 6.02 20.51
CA ALA A 168 -10.81 4.76 19.81
C ALA A 168 -11.80 4.88 18.62
N ILE A 169 -12.87 5.67 18.76
CA ILE A 169 -13.78 5.99 17.64
C ILE A 169 -13.07 6.76 16.53
N LEU A 170 -12.23 7.72 16.89
CA LEU A 170 -11.42 8.43 15.89
C LEU A 170 -10.44 7.48 15.21
N GLN A 171 -9.73 6.64 15.96
CA GLN A 171 -8.80 5.65 15.41
C GLN A 171 -9.50 4.73 14.39
N TYR A 172 -10.67 4.21 14.76
CA TYR A 172 -11.47 3.37 13.87
C TYR A 172 -11.97 4.14 12.64
N SER A 173 -12.40 5.39 12.82
CA SER A 173 -12.84 6.23 11.70
C SER A 173 -11.74 6.45 10.66
N TYR A 174 -10.48 6.53 11.07
CA TYR A 174 -9.37 6.74 10.14
C TYR A 174 -8.84 5.45 9.54
N THR A 175 -8.75 4.39 10.33
CA THR A 175 -7.94 3.22 9.97
C THR A 175 -8.73 1.92 9.87
N GLY A 176 -10.03 1.93 10.22
CA GLY A 176 -10.82 0.71 10.44
C GLY A 176 -10.29 -0.18 11.57
N ARG A 177 -9.24 0.25 12.27
CA ARG A 177 -8.56 -0.46 13.35
C ARG A 177 -8.90 0.20 14.67
N MET A 178 -8.98 -0.59 15.73
CA MET A 178 -9.17 -0.07 17.07
C MET A 178 -8.45 -0.96 18.09
N ASP A 179 -7.70 -0.34 18.99
CA ASP A 179 -7.18 -1.00 20.19
C ASP A 179 -7.77 -0.33 21.43
N ILE A 180 -8.58 -1.05 22.21
CA ILE A 180 -9.18 -0.50 23.44
C ILE A 180 -9.17 -1.48 24.61
N ASP A 181 -9.01 -0.96 25.83
CA ASP A 181 -9.16 -1.75 27.04
C ASP A 181 -10.58 -2.33 27.15
N ILE A 182 -10.70 -3.61 27.53
CA ILE A 182 -11.99 -4.31 27.63
C ILE A 182 -12.95 -3.59 28.60
N SER A 183 -12.44 -2.92 29.63
CA SER A 183 -13.26 -2.15 30.57
C SER A 183 -13.98 -0.96 29.93
N LEU A 184 -13.53 -0.51 28.75
CA LEU A 184 -14.07 0.63 28.03
C LEU A 184 -14.94 0.25 26.83
N VAL A 185 -15.15 -1.05 26.58
CA VAL A 185 -15.95 -1.53 25.45
C VAL A 185 -17.39 -1.01 25.53
N GLU A 186 -18.01 -1.00 26.71
CA GLU A 186 -19.36 -0.44 26.88
C GLU A 186 -19.43 1.07 26.60
N ASP A 187 -18.38 1.81 26.98
CA ASP A 187 -18.27 3.24 26.69
C ASP A 187 -18.14 3.47 25.18
N CYS A 188 -17.30 2.67 24.50
CA CYS A 188 -17.14 2.68 23.05
C CYS A 188 -18.44 2.35 22.32
N THR A 189 -19.12 1.26 22.68
CA THR A 189 -20.39 0.85 22.08
C THR A 189 -21.46 1.93 22.26
N ARG A 190 -21.52 2.59 23.42
CA ARG A 190 -22.46 3.69 23.66
C ARG A 190 -22.17 4.89 22.76
N LEU A 191 -20.91 5.27 22.62
CA LEU A 191 -20.52 6.39 21.76
C LEU A 191 -20.69 6.05 20.28
N ALA A 192 -20.38 4.83 19.86
CA ALA A 192 -20.60 4.35 18.50
C ALA A 192 -22.08 4.42 18.09
N LYS A 193 -22.99 4.02 19.00
CA LYS A 193 -24.45 4.16 18.83
C LYS A 193 -24.86 5.61 18.62
N GLN A 194 -24.28 6.53 19.40
CA GLN A 194 -24.53 7.96 19.22
C GLN A 194 -23.99 8.47 17.88
N CYS A 195 -22.83 7.97 17.44
CA CYS A 195 -22.21 8.33 16.18
C CYS A 195 -22.82 7.60 14.96
N LYS A 196 -23.90 6.81 15.15
CA LYS A 196 -24.55 6.02 14.09
C LYS A 196 -23.57 5.11 13.32
N MET A 197 -22.61 4.50 14.01
CA MET A 197 -21.60 3.62 13.41
C MET A 197 -22.01 2.15 13.59
N GLU A 198 -22.98 1.68 12.79
CA GLU A 198 -23.58 0.34 12.95
C GLU A 198 -22.57 -0.79 12.67
N ASP A 199 -21.81 -0.69 11.58
CA ASP A 199 -20.80 -1.69 11.21
C ASP A 199 -19.75 -1.87 12.31
N PHE A 200 -19.27 -0.76 12.88
CA PHE A 200 -18.33 -0.77 14.01
C PHE A 200 -18.90 -1.49 15.24
N ILE A 201 -20.18 -1.29 15.53
CA ILE A 201 -20.85 -1.97 16.66
C ILE A 201 -20.93 -3.47 16.37
N GLU A 202 -21.32 -3.86 15.16
CA GLU A 202 -21.40 -5.27 14.77
C GLU A 202 -20.02 -5.96 14.86
N GLU A 203 -18.97 -5.33 14.34
CA GLU A 203 -17.60 -5.83 14.42
C GLU A 203 -17.13 -6.00 15.86
N MET A 204 -17.36 -4.99 16.72
CA MET A 204 -17.05 -5.07 18.15
C MET A 204 -17.79 -6.21 18.82
N GLU A 205 -19.11 -6.34 18.59
CA GLU A 205 -19.94 -7.39 19.20
C GLU A 205 -19.48 -8.79 18.76
N ASN A 206 -19.15 -8.96 17.48
CA ASN A 206 -18.64 -10.21 16.95
C ASN A 206 -17.26 -10.55 17.54
N LYS A 207 -16.35 -9.58 17.67
CA LYS A 207 -15.04 -9.79 18.30
C LYS A 207 -15.18 -10.11 19.79
N CYS A 208 -16.09 -9.46 20.50
CA CYS A 208 -16.38 -9.77 21.90
C CYS A 208 -16.90 -11.20 22.09
N LYS A 209 -17.78 -11.69 21.20
CA LYS A 209 -18.24 -13.09 21.22
C LYS A 209 -17.09 -14.06 21.02
N GLN A 210 -16.22 -13.82 20.03
CA GLN A 210 -15.03 -14.64 19.77
C GLN A 210 -14.09 -14.67 20.97
N LEU A 211 -13.85 -13.51 21.62
CA LEU A 211 -13.03 -13.45 22.83
C LEU A 211 -13.65 -14.21 24.01
N TYR A 212 -14.98 -14.14 24.18
CA TYR A 212 -15.67 -14.88 25.23
C TYR A 212 -15.51 -16.39 25.06
N GLU A 213 -15.74 -16.90 23.84
CA GLU A 213 -15.52 -18.32 23.51
C GLU A 213 -14.05 -18.73 23.69
N PHE A 214 -13.12 -17.86 23.31
CA PHE A 214 -11.68 -18.08 23.49
C PHE A 214 -11.28 -18.20 24.96
N VAL A 215 -11.70 -17.26 25.81
CA VAL A 215 -11.40 -17.26 27.25
C VAL A 215 -12.05 -18.46 27.94
N PHE A 216 -13.26 -18.83 27.53
CA PHE A 216 -13.94 -20.02 28.04
C PHE A 216 -13.14 -21.31 27.79
N ASN A 217 -12.52 -21.43 26.61
CA ASN A 217 -11.73 -22.60 26.24
C ASN A 217 -10.30 -22.62 26.82
N LYS A 218 -9.80 -21.50 27.38
CA LYS A 218 -8.45 -21.39 27.96
C LYS A 218 -8.47 -20.74 29.36
N PRO A 219 -8.87 -21.49 30.40
CA PRO A 219 -8.96 -20.96 31.76
C PRO A 219 -7.60 -20.49 32.27
N GLY A 220 -7.54 -19.26 32.79
CA GLY A 220 -6.32 -18.60 33.30
C GLY A 220 -5.75 -17.51 32.39
N ILE A 221 -6.27 -17.35 31.16
CA ILE A 221 -5.91 -16.24 30.27
C ILE A 221 -6.80 -15.03 30.58
N CYS A 222 -6.17 -13.87 30.80
CA CYS A 222 -6.85 -12.59 30.94
C CYS A 222 -6.54 -11.72 29.72
N VAL A 223 -7.53 -11.54 28.87
CA VAL A 223 -7.48 -10.55 27.79
C VAL A 223 -7.74 -9.19 28.42
N LYS A 224 -6.92 -8.20 28.10
CA LYS A 224 -7.05 -6.82 28.60
C LYS A 224 -7.42 -5.81 27.52
N VAL A 225 -7.03 -6.11 26.28
CA VAL A 225 -7.23 -5.23 25.13
C VAL A 225 -8.06 -5.98 24.09
N LEU A 226 -9.10 -5.33 23.61
CA LEU A 226 -9.87 -5.69 22.43
C LEU A 226 -9.23 -5.00 21.23
N SER A 227 -8.83 -5.78 20.23
CA SER A 227 -8.28 -5.28 18.97
C SER A 227 -9.22 -5.62 17.81
N LEU A 228 -9.65 -4.61 17.07
CA LEU A 228 -10.27 -4.76 15.76
C LEU A 228 -9.22 -4.49 14.69
N GLU A 229 -9.22 -5.33 13.66
CA GLU A 229 -8.34 -5.17 12.49
C GLU A 229 -9.21 -4.81 11.28
N PRO A 230 -8.73 -3.93 10.39
CA PRO A 230 -9.54 -3.41 9.30
C PRO A 230 -9.83 -4.46 8.23
N HIS A 231 -11.04 -4.41 7.68
CA HIS A 231 -11.35 -4.98 6.38
C HIS A 231 -10.91 -3.99 5.29
N ILE A 232 -9.73 -4.21 4.70
CA ILE A 232 -9.04 -3.27 3.77
C ILE A 232 -9.98 -2.75 2.67
N SER A 233 -10.82 -3.60 2.08
CA SER A 233 -11.72 -3.23 0.99
C SER A 233 -12.78 -2.19 1.39
N GLN A 234 -13.33 -2.29 2.61
CA GLN A 234 -14.42 -1.42 3.05
C GLN A 234 -13.94 0.01 3.32
N LEU A 235 -12.79 0.17 3.98
CA LEU A 235 -12.22 1.49 4.24
C LEU A 235 -11.87 2.22 2.94
N GLN A 236 -11.31 1.51 1.96
CA GLN A 236 -10.98 2.08 0.65
C GLN A 236 -12.23 2.52 -0.11
N GLU A 237 -13.30 1.71 -0.11
CA GLU A 237 -14.59 2.07 -0.72
C GLU A 237 -15.21 3.31 -0.07
N GLU A 238 -15.15 3.43 1.26
CA GLU A 238 -15.67 4.60 1.95
C GLU A 238 -14.84 5.86 1.69
N MET A 239 -13.51 5.73 1.58
CA MET A 239 -12.65 6.86 1.20
C MET A 239 -12.78 7.22 -0.29
N ALA A 240 -13.21 6.29 -1.16
CA ALA A 240 -13.49 6.57 -2.56
C ALA A 240 -14.60 7.62 -2.73
N GLN A 241 -15.52 7.72 -1.78
CA GLN A 241 -16.55 8.76 -1.78
C GLN A 241 -15.95 10.18 -1.76
N LEU A 242 -14.78 10.36 -1.12
CA LEU A 242 -14.05 11.63 -1.15
C LEU A 242 -13.46 11.93 -2.54
N ALA A 243 -13.03 10.89 -3.26
CA ALA A 243 -12.57 11.03 -4.66
C ALA A 243 -13.74 11.40 -5.58
N ASP A 244 -14.89 10.72 -5.45
CA ASP A 244 -16.09 11.01 -6.23
C ASP A 244 -16.57 12.46 -6.02
N CYS A 245 -16.55 12.93 -4.78
CA CYS A 245 -16.91 14.30 -4.45
C CYS A 245 -15.87 15.34 -4.91
N ALA A 246 -14.64 14.93 -5.17
CA ALA A 246 -13.60 15.80 -5.69
C ALA A 246 -13.71 15.99 -7.21
N LEU A 247 -14.41 15.09 -7.93
CA LEU A 247 -14.64 15.21 -9.36
C LEU A 247 -15.49 16.45 -9.70
N PRO A 248 -15.16 17.18 -10.78
CA PRO A 248 -16.02 18.21 -11.35
C PRO A 248 -17.37 17.62 -11.74
N THR A 249 -18.46 18.36 -11.52
CA THR A 249 -19.83 17.92 -11.82
C THR A 249 -20.02 17.45 -13.26
N ASP A 250 -19.31 18.09 -14.20
CA ASP A 250 -19.39 17.79 -15.63
C ASP A 250 -18.80 16.42 -15.98
N LEU A 251 -17.83 15.95 -15.19
CA LEU A 251 -17.15 14.66 -15.37
C LEU A 251 -17.82 13.52 -14.57
N ARG A 252 -18.80 13.83 -13.71
CA ARG A 252 -19.59 12.82 -12.98
C ARG A 252 -20.61 12.11 -13.87
N VAL A 253 -20.85 12.60 -15.10
CA VAL A 253 -21.85 12.08 -16.05
C VAL A 253 -21.31 10.81 -16.71
N GLY A 254 -21.64 9.65 -16.14
CA GLY A 254 -21.20 8.34 -16.63
C GLY A 254 -21.50 7.17 -15.68
N PHE A 255 -21.69 7.44 -14.39
CA PHE A 255 -22.07 6.43 -13.37
C PHE A 255 -23.57 6.10 -13.30
N GLY A 256 -24.31 6.38 -14.39
CA GLY A 256 -25.74 6.15 -14.51
C GLY A 256 -26.57 7.36 -14.08
N GLU A 257 -27.33 7.90 -15.04
CA GLU A 257 -28.42 8.84 -14.77
C GLU A 257 -29.52 8.10 -13.99
N LEU A 258 -29.41 8.08 -12.66
CA LEU A 258 -30.55 7.78 -11.81
C LEU A 258 -31.38 9.05 -11.59
N PRO A 259 -32.71 8.95 -11.54
CA PRO A 259 -33.64 10.09 -11.59
C PRO A 259 -33.69 10.93 -10.31
N PHE A 260 -32.66 10.83 -9.46
CA PHE A 260 -32.53 11.60 -8.23
C PHE A 260 -31.22 12.37 -8.29
N ASN A 261 -31.31 13.67 -8.61
CA ASN A 261 -30.26 14.65 -8.37
C ASN A 261 -29.86 14.60 -6.88
N GLY A 262 -28.67 14.09 -6.57
CA GLY A 262 -28.15 14.08 -5.20
C GLY A 262 -26.68 13.71 -5.19
N VAL A 263 -25.83 14.56 -5.78
CA VAL A 263 -24.43 14.17 -6.05
C VAL A 263 -23.44 14.62 -4.96
N ASP A 264 -23.89 15.20 -3.85
CA ASP A 264 -23.04 15.32 -2.66
C ASP A 264 -23.79 14.65 -1.49
N ARG A 265 -23.38 13.42 -1.14
CA ARG A 265 -23.99 12.65 -0.02
C ARG A 265 -23.76 13.33 1.33
N PHE A 266 -22.74 14.18 1.43
CA PHE A 266 -22.36 14.95 2.61
C PHE A 266 -21.46 16.14 2.21
N PRO A 267 -21.36 17.21 3.02
CA PRO A 267 -20.36 18.27 2.86
C PRO A 267 -18.94 17.71 2.96
N THR A 268 -18.13 17.96 1.94
CA THR A 268 -16.78 17.39 1.83
C THR A 268 -15.68 18.26 2.40
N TYR A 269 -15.92 19.56 2.59
CA TYR A 269 -14.94 20.51 3.15
C TYR A 269 -13.60 20.56 2.37
N PRO A 270 -13.63 20.78 1.04
CA PRO A 270 -12.39 20.92 0.27
C PRO A 270 -11.64 22.18 0.70
N ASP A 271 -10.33 22.05 0.85
CA ASP A 271 -9.42 23.14 1.27
C ASP A 271 -8.39 23.49 0.18
N ILE A 272 -8.51 22.87 -0.99
CA ILE A 272 -7.74 23.14 -2.20
C ILE A 272 -8.53 22.80 -3.47
N CYS A 273 -8.28 23.53 -4.55
CA CYS A 273 -8.73 23.16 -5.88
C CYS A 273 -7.55 22.94 -6.82
N PHE A 274 -7.51 21.80 -7.52
CA PHE A 274 -6.60 21.58 -8.65
C PHE A 274 -7.34 21.84 -9.96
N ARG A 275 -6.83 22.78 -10.75
CA ARG A 275 -7.34 23.05 -12.10
C ARG A 275 -6.53 22.26 -13.12
N VAL A 276 -7.19 21.37 -13.85
CA VAL A 276 -6.58 20.47 -14.83
C VAL A 276 -7.44 20.46 -16.09
N ASP A 277 -6.86 20.70 -17.27
CA ASP A 277 -7.60 20.83 -18.54
C ASP A 277 -8.82 21.78 -18.50
N GLY A 278 -8.77 22.79 -17.64
CA GLY A 278 -9.90 23.71 -17.44
C GLY A 278 -11.03 23.19 -16.53
N PHE A 279 -10.90 21.97 -16.00
CA PHE A 279 -11.77 21.41 -14.97
C PHE A 279 -11.24 21.70 -13.57
N ASP A 280 -12.15 21.97 -12.63
CA ASP A 280 -11.84 22.29 -11.23
C ASP A 280 -12.12 21.08 -10.32
N PHE A 281 -11.06 20.47 -9.79
CA PHE A 281 -11.10 19.34 -8.86
C PHE A 281 -11.00 19.82 -7.42
N LEU A 282 -12.03 19.61 -6.60
CA LEU A 282 -12.11 20.09 -5.22
C LEU A 282 -11.58 19.03 -4.25
N CYS A 283 -10.35 19.21 -3.79
CA CYS A 283 -9.60 18.19 -3.07
C CYS A 283 -9.26 18.61 -1.62
N HIS A 284 -8.50 17.74 -0.95
CA HIS A 284 -8.11 17.85 0.45
C HIS A 284 -6.59 17.82 0.60
N LYS A 285 -5.98 18.90 1.09
CA LYS A 285 -4.52 19.02 1.30
C LYS A 285 -3.98 17.91 2.18
N ALA A 286 -4.73 17.52 3.22
CA ALA A 286 -4.43 16.41 4.10
C ALA A 286 -4.00 15.13 3.36
N PHE A 287 -4.71 14.78 2.28
CA PHE A 287 -4.43 13.58 1.49
C PHE A 287 -3.27 13.80 0.51
N PHE A 288 -3.27 14.91 -0.22
CA PHE A 288 -2.23 15.19 -1.21
C PHE A 288 -0.85 15.38 -0.57
N CYS A 289 -0.74 16.20 0.49
CA CYS A 289 0.51 16.39 1.22
C CYS A 289 0.95 15.15 1.99
N GLY A 290 0.01 14.35 2.50
CA GLY A 290 0.34 13.17 3.29
C GLY A 290 0.83 11.99 2.45
N ARG A 291 0.49 11.95 1.16
CA ARG A 291 0.80 10.82 0.27
C ARG A 291 1.80 11.12 -0.83
N SER A 292 2.13 12.39 -1.06
CA SER A 292 3.07 12.81 -2.10
C SER A 292 3.98 13.91 -1.58
N ASP A 293 5.28 13.64 -1.58
CA ASP A 293 6.30 14.63 -1.25
C ASP A 293 6.32 15.78 -2.27
N TYR A 294 5.95 15.51 -3.53
CA TYR A 294 5.78 16.54 -4.55
C TYR A 294 4.67 17.52 -4.16
N PHE A 295 3.47 17.03 -3.86
CA PHE A 295 2.35 17.90 -3.47
C PHE A 295 2.59 18.55 -2.12
N LYS A 296 3.28 17.87 -1.20
CA LYS A 296 3.71 18.46 0.06
C LYS A 296 4.62 19.67 -0.19
N ALA A 297 5.67 19.51 -0.99
CA ALA A 297 6.56 20.61 -1.35
C ALA A 297 5.81 21.72 -2.09
N LEU A 298 4.97 21.37 -3.07
CA LEU A 298 4.16 22.30 -3.86
C LEU A 298 3.23 23.18 -2.98
N LEU A 299 2.71 22.63 -1.89
CA LEU A 299 1.71 23.28 -1.03
C LEU A 299 2.32 23.94 0.22
N GLU A 300 3.49 23.48 0.67
CA GLU A 300 4.22 24.08 1.80
C GLU A 300 5.09 25.25 1.35
N ASP A 301 5.72 25.19 0.17
CA ASP A 301 6.39 26.36 -0.40
C ASP A 301 5.34 27.40 -0.83
N HIS A 302 5.52 28.65 -0.41
CA HIS A 302 4.57 29.75 -0.61
C HIS A 302 4.41 30.17 -2.09
N PHE A 303 3.88 29.30 -2.96
CA PHE A 303 3.47 29.69 -4.30
C PHE A 303 2.17 30.49 -4.23
N SER A 304 2.35 31.81 -4.23
CA SER A 304 1.30 32.84 -4.26
C SER A 304 0.64 32.96 -5.65
N GLU A 305 0.81 31.97 -6.53
CA GLU A 305 0.35 32.00 -7.92
C GLU A 305 -1.10 31.51 -8.07
N GLY A 306 -1.72 31.01 -7.00
CA GLY A 306 -3.07 30.50 -7.04
C GLY A 306 -4.13 31.60 -7.13
N GLY A 307 -4.90 31.60 -8.22
CA GLY A 307 -6.14 32.38 -8.29
C GLY A 307 -7.14 31.96 -7.21
N GLN A 308 -8.15 32.79 -6.96
CA GLN A 308 -9.26 32.44 -6.09
C GLN A 308 -10.39 31.83 -6.92
N LEU A 309 -11.00 30.75 -6.41
CA LEU A 309 -12.14 30.12 -7.06
C LEU A 309 -13.37 31.04 -6.92
N GLN A 310 -14.04 31.37 -8.02
CA GLN A 310 -15.13 32.35 -8.00
C GLN A 310 -16.33 31.89 -7.15
N SER A 311 -16.60 30.58 -7.09
CA SER A 311 -17.67 30.01 -6.27
C SER A 311 -17.28 29.82 -4.80
N GLN A 312 -15.98 29.72 -4.48
CA GLN A 312 -15.45 29.59 -3.12
C GLN A 312 -14.15 30.39 -2.94
N PRO A 313 -14.22 31.70 -2.63
CA PRO A 313 -13.05 32.59 -2.62
C PRO A 313 -12.02 32.28 -1.52
N SER A 314 -12.37 31.45 -0.53
CA SER A 314 -11.46 30.97 0.51
C SER A 314 -10.58 29.80 0.08
N THR A 315 -10.91 29.12 -1.02
CA THR A 315 -10.24 27.90 -1.47
C THR A 315 -9.17 28.25 -2.51
N PRO A 316 -7.87 28.00 -2.24
CA PRO A 316 -6.80 28.29 -3.18
C PRO A 316 -6.90 27.37 -4.41
N VAL A 317 -6.65 27.93 -5.60
CA VAL A 317 -6.65 27.18 -6.87
C VAL A 317 -5.23 27.03 -7.37
N ILE A 318 -4.81 25.80 -7.67
CA ILE A 318 -3.51 25.51 -8.29
C ILE A 318 -3.76 24.88 -9.65
N THR A 319 -3.16 25.44 -10.70
CA THR A 319 -3.27 24.88 -12.04
C THR A 319 -2.15 23.88 -12.26
N LEU A 320 -2.48 22.63 -12.59
CA LEU A 320 -1.51 21.64 -13.00
C LEU A 320 -1.43 21.65 -14.53
N HIS A 321 -0.21 21.79 -15.04
CA HIS A 321 0.06 21.85 -16.47
C HIS A 321 0.59 20.50 -16.97
N ASN A 322 0.40 20.23 -18.27
CA ASN A 322 0.91 19.03 -18.95
C ASN A 322 0.38 17.70 -18.38
N ILE A 323 -0.84 17.70 -17.85
CA ILE A 323 -1.56 16.51 -17.41
C ILE A 323 -3.01 16.63 -17.87
N SER A 324 -3.54 15.55 -18.45
CA SER A 324 -4.95 15.53 -18.81
C SER A 324 -5.84 15.27 -17.59
N HIS A 325 -7.09 15.70 -17.64
CA HIS A 325 -8.05 15.42 -16.59
C HIS A 325 -8.29 13.91 -16.39
N GLU A 326 -8.27 13.10 -17.46
CA GLU A 326 -8.40 11.63 -17.39
C GLU A 326 -7.25 10.99 -16.58
N ILE A 327 -6.00 11.41 -16.84
CA ILE A 327 -4.83 10.92 -16.09
C ILE A 327 -4.85 11.43 -14.64
N PHE A 328 -5.28 12.68 -14.43
CA PHE A 328 -5.38 13.23 -13.07
C PHE A 328 -6.44 12.52 -12.22
N ILE A 329 -7.52 12.04 -12.83
CA ILE A 329 -8.52 11.21 -12.14
C ILE A 329 -7.86 9.97 -11.53
N HIS A 330 -7.01 9.25 -12.27
CA HIS A 330 -6.27 8.10 -11.73
C HIS A 330 -5.36 8.45 -10.56
N VAL A 331 -4.63 9.57 -10.66
CA VAL A 331 -3.78 10.09 -9.58
C VAL A 331 -4.62 10.40 -8.33
N MET A 332 -5.76 11.07 -8.52
CA MET A 332 -6.65 11.46 -7.43
C MET A 332 -7.28 10.25 -6.74
N TYR A 333 -7.83 9.29 -7.49
CA TYR A 333 -8.38 8.06 -6.91
C TYR A 333 -7.31 7.28 -6.15
N TYR A 334 -6.09 7.19 -6.68
CA TYR A 334 -4.98 6.57 -5.96
C TYR A 334 -4.71 7.27 -4.63
N ILE A 335 -4.65 8.61 -4.61
CA ILE A 335 -4.40 9.37 -3.37
C ILE A 335 -5.49 9.10 -2.32
N TYR A 336 -6.76 9.03 -2.70
CA TYR A 336 -7.85 8.78 -1.76
C TYR A 336 -8.08 7.32 -1.39
N THR A 337 -7.61 6.34 -2.17
CA THR A 337 -8.02 4.93 -1.97
C THR A 337 -6.87 3.93 -1.99
N ASP A 338 -5.66 4.38 -2.32
CA ASP A 338 -4.49 3.52 -2.60
C ASP A 338 -4.69 2.56 -3.79
N ASN A 339 -5.72 2.83 -4.60
CA ASN A 339 -6.00 2.07 -5.80
C ASN A 339 -6.56 2.99 -6.89
N THR A 340 -6.50 2.54 -8.14
CA THR A 340 -7.23 3.14 -9.24
C THR A 340 -7.45 2.07 -10.30
N GLU A 341 -8.60 2.12 -10.95
CA GLU A 341 -8.81 1.31 -12.15
C GLU A 341 -7.94 1.89 -13.26
N LEU A 342 -7.12 1.06 -13.91
CA LEU A 342 -6.24 1.48 -14.98
C LEU A 342 -6.65 0.76 -16.26
N ILE A 343 -6.91 1.53 -17.32
CA ILE A 343 -7.06 0.98 -18.67
C ILE A 343 -5.70 0.93 -19.37
N THR A 344 -5.53 0.00 -20.30
CA THR A 344 -4.24 -0.27 -20.95
C THR A 344 -3.67 0.93 -21.72
N GLU A 345 -4.53 1.82 -22.20
CA GLU A 345 -4.13 3.00 -22.99
C GLU A 345 -3.46 4.07 -22.13
N ASP A 346 -3.93 4.24 -20.88
CA ASP A 346 -3.48 5.32 -20.00
C ASP A 346 -2.26 4.95 -19.13
N VAL A 347 -1.90 3.65 -19.04
CA VAL A 347 -0.95 3.17 -18.02
C VAL A 347 0.41 3.86 -18.09
N PHE A 348 0.90 4.17 -19.30
CA PHE A 348 2.20 4.85 -19.45
C PHE A 348 2.13 6.31 -19.01
N ASP A 349 1.06 7.02 -19.33
CA ASP A 349 0.87 8.41 -18.93
C ASP A 349 0.65 8.52 -17.41
N VAL A 350 -0.13 7.59 -16.83
CA VAL A 350 -0.25 7.48 -15.37
C VAL A 350 1.10 7.12 -14.73
N LEU A 351 1.90 6.25 -15.34
CA LEU A 351 3.23 5.90 -14.83
C LEU A 351 4.17 7.11 -14.83
N CYS A 352 4.17 7.91 -15.89
CA CYS A 352 4.93 9.17 -15.96
C CYS A 352 4.52 10.14 -14.84
N MET A 353 3.20 10.31 -14.64
CA MET A 353 2.69 11.20 -13.59
C MET A 353 2.94 10.65 -12.18
N ALA A 354 2.89 9.34 -12.00
CA ALA A 354 3.21 8.69 -10.73
C ALA A 354 4.67 8.91 -10.33
N ASP A 355 5.59 8.86 -11.29
CA ASP A 355 7.00 9.19 -11.05
C ASP A 355 7.19 10.69 -10.75
N MET A 356 6.60 11.56 -11.57
CA MET A 356 6.70 13.02 -11.42
C MET A 356 6.13 13.51 -10.09
N TYR A 357 4.98 12.97 -9.67
CA TYR A 357 4.32 13.31 -8.41
C TYR A 357 4.83 12.50 -7.21
N LEU A 358 5.91 11.72 -7.37
CA LEU A 358 6.52 10.94 -6.30
C LEU A 358 5.52 10.02 -5.57
N LEU A 359 4.74 9.27 -6.35
CA LEU A 359 3.73 8.32 -5.90
C LEU A 359 4.21 6.87 -6.15
N PRO A 360 5.11 6.32 -5.32
CA PRO A 360 5.73 5.02 -5.57
C PRO A 360 4.73 3.86 -5.61
N GLY A 361 3.66 3.91 -4.80
CA GLY A 361 2.63 2.86 -4.84
C GLY A 361 1.80 2.87 -6.13
N LEU A 362 1.50 4.04 -6.69
CA LEU A 362 0.82 4.15 -8.00
C LEU A 362 1.72 3.65 -9.13
N LYS A 363 3.02 3.98 -9.05
CA LYS A 363 4.04 3.48 -9.97
C LYS A 363 4.10 1.95 -9.97
N ARG A 364 4.05 1.35 -8.78
CA ARG A 364 4.01 -0.10 -8.54
C ARG A 364 2.72 -0.72 -9.09
N LEU A 365 1.57 -0.03 -8.97
CA LEU A 365 0.29 -0.45 -9.56
C LEU A 365 0.35 -0.44 -11.09
N CYS A 366 0.92 0.61 -11.70
CA CYS A 366 1.14 0.69 -13.14
C CYS A 366 2.03 -0.48 -13.61
N GLY A 367 3.16 -0.73 -12.93
CA GLY A 367 4.05 -1.86 -13.22
C GLY A 367 3.33 -3.22 -13.17
N LYS A 368 2.47 -3.44 -12.16
CA LYS A 368 1.67 -4.66 -12.03
C LYS A 368 0.65 -4.82 -13.17
N THR A 369 0.07 -3.74 -13.67
CA THR A 369 -0.86 -3.76 -14.80
C THR A 369 -0.12 -4.03 -16.11
N LEU A 370 0.99 -3.33 -16.33
CA LEU A 370 1.90 -3.52 -17.47
C LEU A 370 2.44 -4.96 -17.54
N ALA A 371 2.73 -5.58 -16.41
CA ALA A 371 3.20 -6.97 -16.37
C ALA A 371 2.19 -7.97 -16.98
N LYS A 372 0.89 -7.67 -16.92
CA LYS A 372 -0.15 -8.54 -17.48
C LYS A 372 -0.23 -8.47 -19.01
N THR A 373 0.36 -7.43 -19.62
CA THR A 373 0.32 -7.19 -21.06
C THR A 373 1.61 -7.59 -21.77
N ILE A 374 2.59 -8.16 -21.06
CA ILE A 374 3.87 -8.60 -21.65
C ILE A 374 3.60 -9.66 -22.74
N CYS A 375 4.13 -9.41 -23.93
CA CYS A 375 4.13 -10.32 -25.06
C CYS A 375 5.44 -10.22 -25.86
N GLU A 376 5.60 -11.06 -26.86
CA GLU A 376 6.79 -11.11 -27.71
C GLU A 376 7.07 -9.78 -28.42
N ASP A 377 6.02 -9.08 -28.86
CA ASP A 377 6.15 -7.83 -29.61
C ASP A 377 6.54 -6.63 -28.74
N ASN A 378 6.32 -6.69 -27.42
CA ASN A 378 6.53 -5.54 -26.53
C ASN A 378 7.58 -5.75 -25.43
N VAL A 379 8.05 -6.97 -25.18
CA VAL A 379 8.89 -7.27 -24.01
C VAL A 379 10.18 -6.43 -23.95
N LEU A 380 10.82 -6.16 -25.10
CA LEU A 380 12.03 -5.34 -25.15
C LEU A 380 11.75 -3.89 -24.74
N TYR A 381 10.68 -3.30 -25.28
CA TYR A 381 10.23 -1.95 -24.91
C TYR A 381 9.80 -1.88 -23.44
N MET A 382 9.04 -2.88 -22.97
CA MET A 382 8.56 -2.97 -21.58
C MET A 382 9.73 -3.04 -20.60
N TRP A 383 10.78 -3.80 -20.92
CA TRP A 383 11.98 -3.86 -20.10
C TRP A 383 12.73 -2.52 -20.06
N LYS A 384 12.89 -1.84 -21.21
CA LYS A 384 13.48 -0.48 -21.25
C LYS A 384 12.69 0.50 -20.38
N MET A 385 11.36 0.44 -20.45
CA MET A 385 10.49 1.27 -19.59
C MET A 385 10.60 0.88 -18.12
N ALA A 386 10.64 -0.41 -17.80
CA ALA A 386 10.83 -0.89 -16.44
C ALA A 386 12.14 -0.35 -15.84
N LYS A 387 13.24 -0.39 -16.60
CA LYS A 387 14.53 0.16 -16.16
C LYS A 387 14.50 1.69 -16.01
N LEU A 388 13.94 2.40 -16.99
CA LEU A 388 13.80 3.86 -16.96
C LEU A 388 13.05 4.33 -15.71
N PHE A 389 11.93 3.67 -15.40
CA PHE A 389 11.12 3.94 -14.22
C PHE A 389 11.56 3.12 -13.00
N ARG A 390 12.69 2.40 -12.98
CA ARG A 390 13.15 1.64 -11.81
C ARG A 390 12.08 0.70 -11.22
N LEU A 391 11.33 0.01 -12.07
CA LEU A 391 10.30 -0.96 -11.72
C LEU A 391 10.91 -2.37 -11.65
N SER A 392 11.63 -2.68 -10.57
CA SER A 392 12.38 -3.93 -10.37
C SER A 392 11.57 -5.20 -10.66
N ARG A 393 10.31 -5.24 -10.23
CA ARG A 393 9.42 -6.38 -10.44
C ARG A 393 9.01 -6.55 -11.91
N LEU A 394 8.74 -5.44 -12.61
CA LEU A 394 8.40 -5.51 -14.03
C LEU A 394 9.63 -5.89 -14.86
N GLU A 395 10.81 -5.41 -14.47
CA GLU A 395 12.10 -5.77 -15.09
C GLU A 395 12.33 -7.28 -15.02
N ASP A 396 12.18 -7.87 -13.83
CA ASP A 396 12.29 -9.32 -13.62
C ASP A 396 11.26 -10.13 -14.42
N GLN A 397 10.01 -9.66 -14.49
CA GLN A 397 8.98 -10.32 -15.28
C GLN A 397 9.27 -10.26 -16.78
N CYS A 398 9.90 -9.17 -17.24
CA CYS A 398 10.35 -9.06 -18.62
C CYS A 398 11.51 -10.02 -18.89
N THR A 399 12.54 -10.09 -18.02
CA THR A 399 13.68 -11.01 -18.21
C THR A 399 13.26 -12.48 -18.08
N GLU A 400 12.31 -12.81 -17.20
CA GLU A 400 11.69 -14.13 -17.12
C GLU A 400 10.98 -14.50 -18.44
N PHE A 401 10.29 -13.54 -19.05
CA PHE A 401 9.64 -13.75 -20.35
C PHE A 401 10.66 -13.88 -21.48
N MET A 402 11.68 -13.02 -21.52
CA MET A 402 12.77 -13.08 -22.51
C MET A 402 13.48 -14.44 -22.47
N ALA A 403 13.79 -14.95 -21.28
CA ALA A 403 14.40 -16.27 -21.11
C ALA A 403 13.56 -17.40 -21.73
N LYS A 404 12.22 -17.29 -21.73
CA LYS A 404 11.33 -18.28 -22.35
C LYS A 404 11.37 -18.25 -23.88
N ILE A 405 11.65 -17.10 -24.48
CA ILE A 405 11.63 -16.88 -25.93
C ILE A 405 13.01 -16.58 -26.53
N ILE A 406 14.08 -16.84 -25.78
CA ILE A 406 15.44 -16.39 -26.10
C ILE A 406 15.92 -16.84 -27.49
N GLU A 407 15.58 -18.06 -27.91
CA GLU A 407 15.91 -18.62 -29.23
C GLU A 407 15.40 -17.74 -30.39
N ARG A 408 14.30 -17.02 -30.21
CA ARG A 408 13.73 -16.10 -31.20
C ARG A 408 14.25 -14.68 -31.00
N LEU A 409 14.52 -14.26 -29.76
CA LEU A 409 15.04 -12.93 -29.46
C LEU A 409 16.46 -12.72 -29.98
N VAL A 410 17.30 -13.75 -29.96
CA VAL A 410 18.68 -13.63 -30.45
C VAL A 410 18.77 -13.34 -31.95
N GLU A 411 17.71 -13.64 -32.70
CA GLU A 411 17.62 -13.31 -34.13
C GLU A 411 17.19 -11.85 -34.38
N GLN A 412 16.77 -11.12 -33.34
CA GLN A 412 16.27 -9.75 -33.47
C GLN A 412 17.38 -8.72 -33.22
N ASP A 413 17.63 -7.85 -34.21
CA ASP A 413 18.59 -6.74 -34.10
C ASP A 413 18.27 -5.81 -32.92
N GLU A 414 16.99 -5.60 -32.61
CA GLU A 414 16.55 -4.75 -31.49
C GLU A 414 17.02 -5.26 -30.12
N PHE A 415 17.10 -6.58 -29.95
CA PHE A 415 17.60 -7.21 -28.72
C PHE A 415 19.13 -7.03 -28.61
N ALA A 416 19.84 -7.16 -29.72
CA ALA A 416 21.28 -6.91 -29.80
C ALA A 416 21.62 -5.46 -29.40
N GLU A 417 20.86 -4.48 -29.90
CA GLU A 417 21.02 -3.08 -29.51
C GLU A 417 20.67 -2.82 -28.05
N LEU A 418 19.63 -3.48 -27.51
CA LEU A 418 19.28 -3.37 -26.09
C LEU A 418 20.44 -3.85 -25.17
N ILE A 419 21.10 -4.96 -25.50
CA ILE A 419 22.26 -5.45 -24.73
C ILE A 419 23.41 -4.44 -24.79
N LYS A 420 23.69 -3.86 -25.96
CA LYS A 420 24.74 -2.83 -26.11
C LYS A 420 24.43 -1.58 -25.28
N GLU A 421 23.19 -1.12 -25.30
CA GLU A 421 22.73 0.01 -24.47
C GLU A 421 22.86 -0.29 -22.97
N ASP A 422 22.49 -1.50 -22.54
CA ASP A 422 22.60 -1.93 -21.14
C ASP A 422 24.07 -1.97 -20.69
N ALA A 423 24.94 -2.58 -21.50
CA ALA A 423 26.38 -2.65 -21.26
C ALA A 423 27.02 -1.25 -21.19
N ALA A 424 26.61 -0.32 -22.06
CA ALA A 424 27.11 1.05 -22.07
C ALA A 424 26.64 1.89 -20.87
N SER A 425 25.56 1.48 -20.19
CA SER A 425 25.03 2.20 -19.02
C SER A 425 25.81 1.96 -17.72
N LEU A 426 26.74 1.01 -17.71
CA LEU A 426 27.58 0.68 -16.55
C LEU A 426 28.78 1.62 -16.45
N GLU A 427 28.86 2.41 -15.38
CA GLU A 427 30.02 3.25 -15.08
C GLU A 427 31.24 2.39 -14.75
N GLU A 428 32.41 2.73 -15.31
CA GLU A 428 33.69 2.04 -15.08
C GLU A 428 33.72 0.53 -15.47
N ARG A 429 32.85 0.11 -16.40
CA ARG A 429 32.78 -1.27 -16.90
C ARG A 429 34.12 -1.77 -17.48
N GLN A 430 34.61 -2.90 -16.98
CA GLN A 430 35.66 -3.70 -17.59
C GLN A 430 35.09 -4.69 -18.61
N GLU A 431 35.90 -5.12 -19.58
CA GLU A 431 35.46 -6.06 -20.63
C GLU A 431 34.91 -7.39 -20.08
N THR A 432 35.25 -7.79 -18.85
CA THR A 432 34.74 -9.00 -18.19
C THR A 432 33.56 -8.76 -17.25
N ASP A 433 33.09 -7.52 -17.13
CA ASP A 433 31.99 -7.20 -16.23
C ASP A 433 30.67 -7.69 -16.82
N SER A 434 29.89 -8.28 -15.93
CA SER A 434 28.62 -8.88 -16.27
C SER A 434 27.58 -7.82 -16.61
N ILE A 435 26.68 -8.17 -17.53
CA ILE A 435 25.66 -7.26 -18.03
C ILE A 435 24.35 -7.60 -17.32
N PRO A 436 23.70 -6.66 -16.61
CA PRO A 436 22.52 -6.94 -15.80
C PRO A 436 21.41 -7.70 -16.54
N VAL A 437 21.07 -7.27 -17.77
CA VAL A 437 20.02 -7.96 -18.55
C VAL A 437 20.42 -9.39 -18.90
N VAL A 438 21.69 -9.61 -19.24
CA VAL A 438 22.22 -10.93 -19.62
C VAL A 438 22.25 -11.85 -18.41
N ASP A 439 22.69 -11.36 -17.25
CA ASP A 439 22.75 -12.12 -16.00
C ASP A 439 21.37 -12.53 -15.51
N GLU A 440 20.40 -11.61 -15.53
CA GLU A 440 19.02 -11.92 -15.13
C GLU A 440 18.39 -12.94 -16.09
N ILE A 441 18.64 -12.85 -17.40
CA ILE A 441 18.19 -13.86 -18.37
C ILE A 441 18.87 -15.22 -18.10
N ARG A 442 20.20 -15.26 -17.93
CA ARG A 442 20.95 -16.49 -17.58
C ARG A 442 20.42 -17.11 -16.28
N PHE A 443 20.13 -16.28 -15.28
CA PHE A 443 19.51 -16.71 -14.03
C PHE A 443 18.14 -17.36 -14.30
N HIS A 444 17.25 -16.71 -15.04
CA HIS A 444 15.93 -17.27 -15.35
C HIS A 444 15.99 -18.57 -16.16
N ILE A 445 16.92 -18.69 -17.11
CA ILE A 445 17.14 -19.94 -17.88
C ILE A 445 17.55 -21.09 -16.95
N THR A 446 18.39 -20.83 -15.95
CA THR A 446 18.97 -21.86 -15.07
C THR A 446 18.15 -22.14 -13.81
N SER A 447 17.30 -21.21 -13.39
CA SER A 447 16.66 -21.16 -12.07
C SER A 447 15.65 -22.27 -11.73
N ASN A 448 15.28 -23.19 -12.63
CA ASN A 448 14.33 -24.29 -12.34
C ASN A 448 14.61 -25.61 -13.08
N VAL A 449 15.87 -25.85 -13.43
CA VAL A 449 16.25 -27.02 -14.22
C VAL A 449 16.42 -28.26 -13.33
N GLN A 450 15.43 -29.17 -13.34
CA GLN A 450 15.43 -30.37 -12.48
C GLN A 450 15.63 -31.70 -13.23
N THR A 451 15.39 -31.73 -14.54
CA THR A 451 15.45 -32.96 -15.35
C THR A 451 16.55 -32.87 -16.39
N TYR A 452 17.10 -34.01 -16.83
CA TYR A 452 18.15 -34.04 -17.85
C TYR A 452 17.73 -33.35 -19.15
N SER A 453 16.48 -33.55 -19.58
CA SER A 453 15.93 -32.87 -20.77
C SER A 453 15.86 -31.36 -20.60
N ALA A 454 15.53 -30.85 -19.40
CA ALA A 454 15.51 -29.42 -19.13
C ALA A 454 16.93 -28.83 -19.06
N ILE A 455 17.93 -29.62 -18.65
CA ILE A 455 19.36 -29.21 -18.67
C ILE A 455 19.82 -29.02 -20.12
N GLU A 456 19.45 -29.94 -21.00
CA GLU A 456 19.82 -29.86 -22.42
C GLU A 456 19.15 -28.64 -23.09
N GLU A 457 17.87 -28.40 -22.84
CA GLU A 457 17.16 -27.20 -23.33
C GLU A 457 17.76 -25.90 -22.78
N ALA A 458 18.08 -25.84 -21.48
CA ALA A 458 18.71 -24.68 -20.88
C ALA A 458 20.10 -24.39 -21.47
N ASN A 459 20.90 -25.44 -21.74
CA ASN A 459 22.21 -25.28 -22.37
C ASN A 459 22.09 -24.77 -23.81
N GLN A 460 21.10 -25.24 -24.60
CA GLN A 460 20.84 -24.73 -25.95
C GLN A 460 20.47 -23.23 -25.93
N LYS A 461 19.63 -22.83 -24.98
CA LYS A 461 19.25 -21.43 -24.77
C LYS A 461 20.43 -20.54 -24.38
N LEU A 462 21.32 -21.05 -23.52
CA LEU A 462 22.55 -20.34 -23.15
C LEU A 462 23.51 -20.23 -24.34
N GLU A 463 23.70 -21.30 -25.12
CA GLU A 463 24.55 -21.31 -26.31
C GLU A 463 24.09 -20.29 -27.34
N ALA A 464 22.78 -20.21 -27.62
CA ALA A 464 22.21 -19.21 -28.51
C ALA A 464 22.48 -17.76 -28.04
N LEU A 465 22.42 -17.52 -26.73
CA LEU A 465 22.74 -16.21 -26.15
C LEU A 465 24.23 -15.89 -26.26
N GLU A 466 25.13 -16.86 -26.02
CA GLU A 466 26.59 -16.68 -26.17
C GLU A 466 26.98 -16.39 -27.62
N GLU A 467 26.34 -17.05 -28.59
CA GLU A 467 26.56 -16.78 -30.02
C GLU A 467 26.20 -15.33 -30.37
N LEU A 468 25.08 -14.82 -29.85
CA LEU A 468 24.70 -13.42 -30.02
C LEU A 468 25.75 -12.48 -29.40
N LEU A 469 26.13 -12.70 -28.14
CA LEU A 469 27.11 -11.86 -27.42
C LEU A 469 28.45 -11.80 -28.17
N THR A 470 28.91 -12.95 -28.67
CA THR A 470 30.11 -13.05 -29.52
C THR A 470 29.95 -12.23 -30.81
N SER A 471 28.78 -12.31 -31.46
CA SER A 471 28.52 -11.57 -32.71
C SER A 471 28.55 -10.04 -32.54
N ILE A 472 28.22 -9.54 -31.34
CA ILE A 472 28.21 -8.11 -31.01
C ILE A 472 29.49 -7.63 -30.30
N ASN A 473 30.52 -8.48 -30.21
CA ASN A 473 31.80 -8.20 -29.53
C ASN A 473 31.63 -7.83 -28.05
N ILE A 474 30.72 -8.50 -27.36
CA ILE A 474 30.56 -8.36 -25.92
C ILE A 474 31.04 -9.65 -25.27
N GLU A 475 32.15 -9.55 -24.53
CA GLU A 475 32.57 -10.56 -23.57
C GLU A 475 31.90 -10.23 -22.23
N CYS A 476 31.26 -11.20 -21.58
CA CYS A 476 30.62 -11.04 -20.26
C CYS A 476 30.29 -12.38 -19.58
#